data_AF-A0A2A4MT79-F1
#
_entry.id   AF-A0A2A4MT79-F1
#
_cell.length_a   1.000
_cell.length_b   1.000
_cell.length_c   1.000
_cell.angle_alpha   90.00
_cell.angle_beta   90.00
_cell.angle_gamma   90.00
#
_symmetry.space_group_name_H-M   'P 1'
#
loop_
_entity.id
_entity.type
_entity.pdbx_description
1 polymer ?
#
loop_
_entity_poly.entity_id
_entity_poly.type
_entity_poly.pdbx_seq_one_letter_code
_entity_poly.pdbx_strand_id
1 'polypeptide(L)' 'MLVRVYSAQTADTIIATEPDFISQIGMHEHLSPTRSNGLSAMLKQIKLFAAVIKQRRTSLA' A
#
# COMPACT_ATOMS: atom_id res chain seq x y z
N MET A 1 -9.83 2.97 4.49
CA MET A 1 -8.68 3.90 4.60
C MET A 1 -7.73 3.68 3.43
N LEU A 2 -7.04 2.52 3.34
CA LEU A 2 -6.12 2.20 2.23
C LEU A 2 -6.70 2.39 0.82
N VAL A 3 -7.95 1.93 0.59
CA VAL A 3 -8.63 2.11 -0.71
C VAL A 3 -8.66 3.59 -1.10
N ARG A 4 -9.01 4.49 -0.19
CA ARG A 4 -9.08 5.93 -0.48
C ARG A 4 -7.70 6.53 -0.83
N VAL A 5 -6.63 6.03 -0.22
CA VAL A 5 -5.26 6.51 -0.46
C VAL A 5 -4.75 6.07 -1.83
N TYR A 6 -5.01 4.83 -2.22
CA TYR A 6 -4.44 4.23 -3.42
C TYR A 6 -5.39 4.20 -4.63
N SER A 7 -6.67 4.54 -4.46
CA SER A 7 -7.62 4.66 -5.57
C SER A 7 -7.15 5.68 -6.60
N ALA A 8 -7.28 5.34 -7.88
CA ALA A 8 -6.88 6.14 -9.04
C ALA A 8 -5.38 6.51 -9.11
N GLN A 9 -4.54 5.94 -8.24
CA GLN A 9 -3.10 6.15 -8.29
C GLN A 9 -2.45 5.25 -9.34
N THR A 10 -1.37 5.73 -9.95
CA THR A 10 -0.57 4.91 -10.87
C THR A 10 0.25 3.87 -10.11
N ALA A 11 0.64 2.79 -10.78
CA ALA A 11 1.51 1.78 -10.18
C ALA A 11 2.82 2.38 -9.64
N ASP A 12 3.43 3.33 -10.37
CA ASP A 12 4.61 4.07 -9.93
C ASP A 12 4.36 4.85 -8.64
N THR A 13 3.25 5.60 -8.58
CA THR A 13 2.88 6.36 -7.40
C THR A 13 2.65 5.45 -6.20
N ILE A 14 1.94 4.33 -6.38
CA ILE A 14 1.67 3.36 -5.31
C ILE A 14 2.98 2.78 -4.74
N ILE A 15 3.94 2.42 -5.61
CA ILE A 15 5.23 1.86 -5.19
C ILE A 15 6.07 2.90 -4.45
N ALA A 16 6.09 4.15 -4.92
CA ALA A 16 6.85 5.25 -4.35
C ALA A 16 6.22 5.84 -3.07
N THR A 17 4.95 5.55 -2.80
CA THR A 17 4.25 6.07 -1.62
C THR A 17 4.65 5.27 -0.38
N GLU A 18 5.30 5.95 0.57
CA GLU A 18 5.49 5.40 1.91
C GLU A 18 4.23 5.52 2.76
N PRO A 19 3.85 4.48 3.53
CA PRO A 19 2.60 4.45 4.27
C PRO A 19 2.66 5.21 5.61
N ASP A 20 3.34 6.36 5.63
CA ASP A 20 3.56 7.18 6.83
C ASP A 20 2.25 7.71 7.44
N PHE A 21 1.19 7.76 6.63
CA PHE A 21 -0.15 8.12 7.11
C PHE A 21 -0.66 7.18 8.21
N ILE A 22 -0.17 5.94 8.31
CA ILE A 22 -0.61 4.98 9.35
C ILE A 22 -0.02 5.35 10.70
N SER A 23 1.23 5.80 10.73
CA SER A 23 1.88 6.26 11.96
C SER A 23 1.35 7.63 12.37
N GLN A 24 1.14 8.53 11.41
CA GLN A 24 0.64 9.89 11.67
C GLN A 24 -0.76 9.93 12.30
N ILE A 25 -1.64 8.97 11.98
CA ILE A 25 -2.98 8.89 12.59
C ILE A 25 -2.99 8.13 13.92
N GLY A 26 -1.83 7.75 14.47
CA GLY A 26 -1.72 7.01 15.72
C GLY A 26 -2.33 5.61 15.65
N MET A 27 -2.46 5.03 14.44
CA MET A 27 -3.16 3.75 14.27
C MET A 27 -2.44 2.63 15.01
N HIS A 28 -1.11 2.66 15.09
CA HIS A 28 -0.31 1.66 15.78
C HIS A 28 -0.64 1.55 17.27
N GLU A 29 -1.02 2.65 17.91
CA GLU A 29 -1.36 2.69 19.33
C GLU A 29 -2.77 2.13 19.63
N HIS A 30 -3.65 2.11 18.63
CA HIS A 30 -5.06 1.76 18.78
C HIS A 30 -5.44 0.42 18.11
N LEU A 31 -4.49 -0.22 17.43
CA LEU A 31 -4.67 -1.52 16.79
C LEU A 31 -4.10 -2.63 17.67
N SER A 32 -4.89 -3.67 17.89
CA SER A 32 -4.35 -4.91 18.45
C SER A 32 -3.28 -5.50 17.51
N PRO A 33 -2.35 -6.32 18.02
CA PRO A 33 -1.28 -6.91 17.21
C PRO A 33 -1.80 -7.60 15.93
N THR A 34 -2.89 -8.37 16.02
CA THR A 34 -3.50 -9.05 14.87
C THR A 34 -3.98 -8.06 13.80
N ARG A 35 -4.57 -6.93 14.20
CA ARG A 35 -5.08 -5.92 13.26
C ARG A 35 -3.93 -5.15 12.60
N SER A 36 -2.89 -4.82 13.37
CA SER A 36 -1.68 -4.18 12.84
C SER A 36 -0.99 -5.08 11.80
N ASN A 37 -0.87 -6.38 12.10
CA ASN A 37 -0.31 -7.36 11.16
C ASN A 37 -1.14 -7.48 9.88
N GLY A 38 -2.47 -7.50 10.00
CA GLY A 38 -3.37 -7.50 8.84
C GLY A 38 -3.19 -6.25 7.97
N LEU A 39 -3.03 -5.08 8.59
CA LEU A 39 -2.78 -3.82 7.88
C LEU A 39 -1.45 -3.85 7.10
N SER A 40 -0.38 -4.32 7.74
CA SER A 40 0.93 -4.50 7.10
C SER A 40 0.88 -5.50 5.94
N ALA A 41 0.13 -6.61 6.09
CA ALA A 41 -0.06 -7.58 5.02
C ALA A 41 -0.81 -6.99 3.81
N MET A 42 -1.86 -6.19 4.06
CA MET A 42 -2.59 -5.51 2.99
C MET A 42 -1.73 -4.51 2.24
N LEU A 43 -0.92 -3.70 2.95
CA LEU A 43 0.03 -2.78 2.32
C LEU A 43 1.04 -3.50 1.42
N LYS A 44 1.61 -4.61 1.93
CA LYS A 44 2.53 -5.43 1.17
C LYS A 44 1.88 -5.95 -0.11
N GLN A 45 0.64 -6.44 -0.01
CA GLN A 45 -0.10 -6.95 -1.18
C GLN A 45 -0.37 -5.86 -2.22
N ILE A 46 -0.73 -4.65 -1.80
CA ILE A 46 -0.95 -3.51 -2.69
C ILE A 46 0.34 -3.14 -3.43
N LYS A 47 1.47 -3.00 -2.71
CA LYS A 47 2.77 -2.66 -3.32
C LYS A 47 3.24 -3.76 -4.29
N LEU A 48 3.08 -5.04 -3.93
CA LEU A 48 3.42 -6.18 -4.81
C LEU A 48 2.59 -6.16 -6.10
N PHE A 49 1.28 -5.95 -5.99
CA PHE A 49 0.40 -5.90 -7.15
C PHE A 49 0.76 -4.73 -8.09
N ALA A 50 1.04 -3.55 -7.53
CA ALA A 50 1.51 -2.41 -8.29
C ALA A 50 2.83 -2.70 -9.02
N ALA A 51 3.80 -3.35 -8.36
CA ALA A 51 5.07 -3.74 -8.99
C ALA A 51 4.87 -4.68 -10.18
N VAL A 52 3.98 -5.67 -10.05
CA VAL A 52 3.64 -6.59 -11.16
C VAL A 52 2.99 -5.85 -12.32
N ILE A 53 2.04 -4.94 -12.05
CA ILE A 53 1.40 -4.12 -13.10
C ILE A 53 2.43 -3.24 -13.81
N LYS A 54 3.32 -2.59 -13.07
CA LYS A 54 4.40 -1.76 -13.62
C LYS A 54 5.28 -2.60 -14.56
N GLN A 55 5.76 -3.75 -14.08
CA GLN A 55 6.61 -4.64 -14.86
C GLN A 55 5.92 -5.15 -16.13
N ARG A 56 4.64 -5.55 -16.05
CA ARG A 56 3.86 -5.99 -17.22
C ARG A 56 3.70 -4.86 -18.25
N ARG A 57 3.50 -3.62 -17.81
CA ARG A 57 3.41 -2.47 -18.72
C ARG A 57 4.74 -2.19 -19.42
N THR A 58 5.86 -2.29 -18.70
CA THR A 58 7.20 -2.12 -19.28
C THR A 58 7.55 -3.24 -20.26
N SER A 59 7.08 -4.47 -20.06
CA SER A 59 7.34 -5.59 -21.00
C SER A 59 6.49 -5.57 -22.28
N LEU A 60 5.46 -4.72 -22.33
CA LEU A 60 4.53 -4.60 -23.48
C LEU A 60 4.78 -3.33 -24.31
N ALA A 61 5.76 -2.52 -23.92
CA ALA A 61 6.19 -1.30 -24.60
C ALA A 61 7.57 -1.53 -25.24
#